data_AF-A0A2S5CXZ8-F1
#
_entry.id   AF-A0A2S5CXZ8-F1
#
_cell.length_a   1.000
_cell.length_b   1.000
_cell.length_c   1.000
_cell.angle_alpha   90.00
_cell.angle_beta   90.00
_cell.angle_gamma   90.00
#
_symmetry.space_group_name_H-M   'P 1'
#
loop_
_entity.id
_entity.type
_entity.pdbx_description
1 polymer ?
#
loop_
_entity_poly.entity_id
_entity_poly.type
_entity_poly.pdbx_seq_one_letter_code
_entity_poly.pdbx_strand_id
1 'polypeptide(L)'
;MLANKTVRMKIIVLALVALLLLPSGVYAVSHNTIQDPLIVATSTEATQSDQFNRRDISRKWLAPGPITQYPHEGGTWEYGFWNAKVRSYYTVDRCHGSTVELNGNQSRSIDTRAGERSIAELWAVQHPRHVDQYYYRVCD
;
A
#
# COMPACT_ATOMS: atom_id res chain seq x y z
N MET A 1 -25.87 5.15 -42.65
CA MET A 1 -25.66 5.34 -41.19
C MET A 1 -24.72 4.31 -40.53
N LEU A 2 -23.79 3.65 -41.25
CA LEU A 2 -22.86 2.67 -40.63
C LEU A 2 -21.40 3.15 -40.46
N ALA A 3 -20.96 4.24 -41.10
CA ALA A 3 -19.54 4.64 -41.07
C ALA A 3 -19.14 5.43 -39.80
N ASN A 4 -20.08 6.05 -39.08
CA ASN A 4 -19.76 6.99 -38.01
C ASN A 4 -19.58 6.33 -36.63
N LYS A 5 -19.96 5.06 -36.47
CA LYS A 5 -19.84 4.32 -35.20
C LYS A 5 -18.43 3.74 -35.01
N THR A 6 -17.81 3.28 -36.10
CA THR A 6 -16.49 2.65 -36.12
C THR A 6 -15.35 3.66 -35.92
N VAL A 7 -15.50 4.89 -36.41
CA VAL A 7 -14.51 5.96 -36.21
C VAL A 7 -14.48 6.43 -34.76
N ARG A 8 -15.64 6.62 -34.13
CA ARG A 8 -15.74 7.04 -32.72
C ARG A 8 -15.13 6.03 -31.75
N MET A 9 -15.27 4.73 -32.04
CA MET A 9 -14.71 3.67 -31.20
C MET A 9 -13.17 3.60 -31.28
N LYS A 10 -12.56 3.87 -32.44
CA LYS A 10 -11.09 3.91 -32.60
C LYS A 10 -10.45 5.11 -31.89
N ILE A 11 -11.13 6.26 -31.86
CA ILE A 11 -10.63 7.47 -31.18
C ILE A 11 -10.60 7.27 -29.65
N ILE A 12 -11.59 6.58 -29.09
CA ILE A 12 -11.64 6.30 -27.64
C ILE A 12 -10.50 5.36 -27.22
N VAL A 13 -10.19 4.34 -28.02
CA VAL A 13 -9.12 3.39 -27.70
C VAL A 13 -7.72 4.04 -27.81
N LEU A 14 -7.50 4.93 -28.80
CA LEU A 14 -6.23 5.66 -28.89
C LEU A 14 -6.00 6.65 -27.73
N ALA A 15 -7.06 7.28 -27.22
CA ALA A 15 -6.96 8.20 -26.08
C ALA A 15 -6.60 7.48 -24.76
N LEU A 16 -7.03 6.23 -24.58
CA LEU A 16 -6.68 5.40 -23.41
C LEU A 16 -5.22 4.91 -23.44
N VAL A 17 -4.65 4.68 -24.62
CA VAL A 17 -3.26 4.21 -24.77
C VAL A 17 -2.25 5.37 -24.62
N ALA A 18 -2.64 6.61 -24.99
CA ALA A 18 -1.76 7.77 -24.84
C ALA A 18 -1.58 8.26 -23.39
N LEU A 19 -2.50 7.90 -22.47
CA LEU A 19 -2.40 8.27 -21.06
C LEU A 19 -1.38 7.42 -20.28
N LEU A 20 -0.89 6.32 -20.87
CA LEU A 20 0.09 5.41 -20.27
C LEU A 20 1.55 5.81 -20.51
N LEU A 21 1.79 6.92 -21.22
CA LEU A 21 3.15 7.38 -21.60
C LEU A 21 3.57 8.70 -20.96
N LEU A 22 2.86 9.19 -19.94
CA LEU A 22 3.32 10.35 -19.19
C LEU A 22 4.38 9.91 -18.17
N PRO A 23 5.63 10.40 -18.25
CA PRO A 23 6.61 10.16 -17.20
C PRO A 23 6.12 10.85 -15.93
N SER A 24 5.72 10.07 -14.94
CA SER A 24 5.45 10.54 -13.59
C SER A 24 6.75 11.16 -13.07
N GLY A 25 6.75 12.48 -12.87
CA GLY A 25 7.88 13.19 -12.31
C GLY A 25 8.31 12.56 -10.99
N VAL A 26 9.60 12.27 -10.88
CA VAL A 26 10.23 11.76 -9.68
C VAL A 26 10.47 12.93 -8.73
N TYR A 27 9.78 12.97 -7.59
CA TYR A 27 10.18 13.80 -6.47
C TYR A 27 11.15 12.99 -5.61
N ALA A 28 12.44 13.27 -5.72
CA ALA A 28 13.42 12.75 -4.78
C ALA A 28 13.39 13.62 -3.51
N VAL A 29 12.89 13.07 -2.40
CA VAL A 29 13.12 13.64 -1.07
C VAL A 29 14.42 13.04 -0.54
N SER A 30 15.45 13.86 -0.44
CA SER A 30 16.71 13.51 0.22
C SER A 30 16.54 13.68 1.73
N HIS A 31 16.80 12.61 2.48
CA HIS A 31 17.17 12.71 3.88
C HIS A 31 18.53 12.04 4.06
N ASN A 32 19.56 12.86 4.24
CA ASN A 32 20.86 12.44 4.74
C ASN A 32 20.75 12.13 6.23
N THR A 33 21.12 10.93 6.65
CA THR A 33 21.86 10.73 7.90
C THR A 33 22.71 9.46 7.80
N ILE A 34 23.99 9.61 8.12
CA ILE A 34 24.99 8.54 8.23
C ILE A 34 24.93 8.02 9.66
N GLN A 35 24.64 6.74 9.88
CA GLN A 35 25.18 5.97 11.01
C GLN A 35 25.19 4.45 10.67
N ASP A 36 26.37 3.86 10.85
CA ASP A 36 26.79 2.46 10.62
C ASP A 36 26.22 1.49 11.71
N PRO A 37 26.34 0.15 11.59
CA PRO A 37 25.20 -0.73 11.40
C PRO A 37 24.87 -1.55 12.65
N LEU A 38 23.62 -1.52 13.08
CA LEU A 38 23.03 -2.60 13.86
C LEU A 38 22.04 -3.29 12.92
N ILE A 39 22.24 -4.57 12.64
CA ILE A 39 21.34 -5.38 11.82
C ILE A 39 20.01 -5.43 12.57
N VAL A 40 19.12 -4.52 12.21
CA VAL A 40 17.76 -4.38 12.70
C VAL A 40 16.89 -4.64 11.49
N ALA A 41 16.12 -5.72 11.50
CA ALA A 41 15.13 -5.99 10.48
C ALA A 41 14.30 -4.72 10.23
N THR A 42 14.51 -4.07 9.08
CA THR A 42 13.89 -2.79 8.78
C THR A 42 12.39 -3.00 8.65
N SER A 43 11.63 -2.59 9.68
CA SER A 43 10.19 -2.49 9.59
C SER A 43 9.83 -1.08 9.14
N THR A 44 9.33 -0.94 7.93
CA THR A 44 8.83 0.36 7.44
C THR A 44 7.37 0.49 7.83
N GLU A 45 7.06 1.57 8.55
CA GLU A 45 5.70 1.89 8.97
C GLU A 45 5.03 2.80 7.94
N ALA A 46 3.79 2.49 7.55
CA ALA A 46 2.90 3.51 6.98
C ALA A 46 1.99 4.04 8.10
N THR A 47 2.32 5.20 8.65
CA THR A 47 1.40 5.93 9.51
C THR A 47 0.44 6.75 8.65
N GLN A 48 -0.87 6.53 8.86
CA GLN A 48 -2.04 7.28 8.39
C GLN A 48 -1.87 8.22 7.19
N SER A 49 -2.52 7.85 6.08
CA SER A 49 -2.82 8.71 4.94
C SER A 49 -3.49 10.00 5.40
N ASP A 50 -2.82 11.13 5.13
CA ASP A 50 -3.30 12.51 5.09
C ASP A 50 -4.17 13.02 6.25
N GLN A 51 -3.81 14.19 6.76
CA GLN A 51 -4.76 15.11 7.39
C GLN A 51 -5.84 15.49 6.37
N PHE A 52 -6.83 14.62 6.19
CA PHE A 52 -7.90 14.81 5.24
C PHE A 52 -8.76 16.00 5.70
N ASN A 53 -8.92 16.97 4.79
CA ASN A 53 -9.67 18.21 4.95
C ASN A 53 -10.89 18.06 5.89
N ARG A 54 -10.94 18.88 6.94
CA ARG A 54 -12.00 19.00 7.96
C ARG A 54 -13.42 19.29 7.40
N ARG A 55 -13.63 19.22 6.08
CA ARG A 55 -14.90 19.54 5.40
C ARG A 55 -15.47 18.43 4.53
N ASP A 56 -14.81 17.27 4.39
CA ASP A 56 -15.41 16.13 3.71
C ASP A 56 -16.07 15.17 4.70
N ILE A 57 -17.34 14.84 4.46
CA ILE A 57 -18.22 14.04 5.31
C ILE A 57 -17.85 12.54 5.28
N SER A 58 -16.64 12.19 4.84
CA SER A 58 -16.11 10.82 4.86
C SER A 58 -15.06 10.70 5.96
N ARG A 59 -15.51 10.63 7.23
CA ARG A 59 -14.62 10.26 8.35
C ARG A 59 -14.29 8.77 8.23
N LYS A 60 -13.27 8.45 7.45
CA LYS A 60 -12.75 7.09 7.36
C LYS A 60 -11.67 6.95 8.44
N TRP A 61 -12.01 6.20 9.49
CA TRP A 61 -11.18 6.04 10.68
C TRP A 61 -10.02 5.06 10.47
N LEU A 62 -10.28 4.00 9.69
CA LEU A 62 -9.27 3.09 9.17
C LEU A 62 -8.93 3.46 7.73
N ALA A 63 -7.70 3.14 7.31
CA ALA A 63 -7.19 3.35 5.97
C ALA A 63 -8.06 2.58 4.94
N PRO A 64 -8.82 3.25 4.07
CA PRO A 64 -9.88 2.60 3.32
C PRO A 64 -9.42 1.92 2.03
N GLY A 65 -9.86 0.67 1.84
CA GLY A 65 -9.58 -0.11 0.64
C GLY A 65 -8.17 -0.71 0.64
N PRO A 66 -7.82 -1.46 -0.41
CA PRO A 66 -6.45 -1.88 -0.65
C PRO A 66 -5.63 -0.67 -1.16
N ILE A 67 -4.54 -0.37 -0.47
CA ILE A 67 -3.57 0.65 -0.84
C ILE A 67 -2.29 -0.08 -1.22
N THR A 68 -1.81 0.13 -2.45
CA THR A 68 -0.59 -0.49 -2.96
C THR A 68 0.57 0.49 -2.92
N GLN A 69 1.72 0.02 -2.42
CA GLN A 69 3.00 0.72 -2.44
C GLN A 69 4.11 -0.21 -2.97
N TYR A 70 5.21 0.40 -3.40
CA TYR A 70 6.39 -0.28 -3.92
C TYR A 70 7.61 0.10 -3.07
N PRO A 71 7.93 -0.72 -2.05
CA PRO A 71 9.08 -0.50 -1.17
C PRO A 71 10.42 -0.37 -1.89
N HIS A 72 11.37 0.31 -1.26
CA HIS A 72 12.72 0.49 -1.82
C HIS A 72 13.51 -0.82 -1.86
N GLU A 73 13.19 -1.75 -0.95
CA GLU A 73 13.67 -3.13 -0.91
C GLU A 73 13.13 -3.98 -2.08
N GLY A 74 12.18 -3.43 -2.84
CA GLY A 74 11.51 -4.06 -3.97
C GLY A 74 10.17 -4.69 -3.61
N GLY A 75 9.56 -5.33 -4.61
CA GLY A 75 8.29 -6.03 -4.45
C GLY A 75 7.06 -5.12 -4.40
N THR A 76 5.96 -5.69 -3.92
CA THR A 76 4.65 -5.01 -3.83
C THR A 76 4.10 -5.17 -2.43
N TRP A 77 3.71 -4.06 -1.81
CA TRP A 77 3.07 -4.02 -0.51
C TRP A 77 1.64 -3.51 -0.63
N GLU A 78 0.66 -4.30 -0.20
CA GLU A 78 -0.76 -3.94 -0.17
C GLU A 78 -1.26 -3.92 1.28
N TYR A 79 -1.85 -2.82 1.70
CA TYR A 79 -2.35 -2.66 3.07
C TYR A 79 -3.64 -1.85 3.12
N GLY A 80 -4.29 -1.82 4.29
CA GLY A 80 -5.52 -1.07 4.51
C GLY A 80 -6.67 -1.89 5.10
N PHE A 81 -7.88 -1.32 5.04
CA PHE A 81 -9.13 -1.85 5.57
C PHE A 81 -10.15 -2.08 4.45
N TRP A 82 -10.54 -3.34 4.28
CA TRP A 82 -11.64 -3.74 3.38
C TRP A 82 -12.32 -4.98 3.96
N ASN A 83 -13.48 -5.43 3.45
CA ASN A 83 -14.10 -6.71 3.83
C ASN A 83 -13.99 -7.06 5.34
N ALA A 84 -14.27 -6.08 6.22
CA ALA A 84 -14.19 -6.17 7.68
C ALA A 84 -12.84 -6.62 8.29
N LYS A 85 -11.69 -6.37 7.64
CA LYS A 85 -10.37 -6.57 8.26
C LYS A 85 -9.40 -5.45 7.92
N VAL A 86 -8.49 -5.16 8.84
CA VAL A 86 -7.22 -4.48 8.54
C VAL A 86 -6.19 -5.52 8.10
N ARG A 87 -5.40 -5.21 7.08
CA ARG A 87 -4.48 -6.15 6.44
C ARG A 87 -3.17 -5.50 6.05
N SER A 88 -2.11 -6.29 6.08
CA SER A 88 -0.83 -5.97 5.46
C SER A 88 -0.33 -7.20 4.70
N TYR A 89 -0.09 -7.03 3.41
CA TYR A 89 0.35 -8.07 2.48
C TYR A 89 1.60 -7.62 1.74
N TYR A 90 2.69 -8.36 1.86
CA TYR A 90 3.94 -8.01 1.18
C TYR A 90 4.42 -9.19 0.35
N THR A 91 4.92 -8.91 -0.85
CA THR A 91 5.56 -9.90 -1.73
C THR A 91 6.82 -9.30 -2.29
N VAL A 92 7.96 -9.93 -2.05
CA VAL A 92 9.26 -9.54 -2.60
C VAL A 92 10.12 -10.79 -2.84
N ASP A 93 11.08 -10.71 -3.75
CA ASP A 93 11.99 -11.82 -4.10
C ASP A 93 13.15 -12.00 -3.09
N ARG A 94 12.81 -11.96 -1.81
CA ARG A 94 13.69 -12.28 -0.68
C ARG A 94 12.86 -12.67 0.53
N CYS A 95 13.49 -13.20 1.59
CA CYS A 95 12.78 -13.46 2.83
C CYS A 95 12.16 -12.16 3.38
N HIS A 96 10.90 -12.21 3.79
CA HIS A 96 10.15 -11.03 4.22
C HIS A 96 8.97 -11.35 5.13
N GLY A 97 8.25 -10.34 5.60
CA GLY A 97 7.02 -10.51 6.38
C GLY A 97 6.15 -9.26 6.42
N SER A 98 4.97 -9.41 7.03
CA SER A 98 3.95 -8.38 7.18
C SER A 98 3.51 -8.29 8.64
N THR A 99 3.10 -7.11 9.07
CA THR A 99 2.47 -6.91 10.38
C THR A 99 1.36 -5.88 10.25
N VAL A 100 0.29 -6.08 11.02
CA VAL A 100 -0.80 -5.12 11.17
C VAL A 100 -1.12 -4.97 12.65
N GLU A 101 -1.37 -3.74 13.07
CA GLU A 101 -1.83 -3.41 14.42
C GLU A 101 -3.17 -2.69 14.38
N LEU A 102 -4.01 -3.00 15.35
CA LEU A 102 -5.29 -2.35 15.57
C LEU A 102 -5.49 -2.13 17.08
N ASN A 103 -5.48 -0.88 17.52
CA ASN A 103 -5.62 -0.51 18.94
C ASN A 103 -4.61 -1.26 19.86
N GLY A 104 -3.40 -1.48 19.38
CA GLY A 104 -2.36 -2.24 20.09
C GLY A 104 -2.51 -3.76 20.06
N ASN A 105 -3.55 -4.32 19.43
CA ASN A 105 -3.57 -5.73 19.07
C ASN A 105 -2.77 -5.94 17.79
N GLN A 106 -1.85 -6.89 17.78
CA GLN A 106 -0.93 -7.14 16.66
C GLN A 106 -1.20 -8.51 16.02
N SER A 107 -1.13 -8.54 14.69
CA SER A 107 -1.05 -9.76 13.89
C SER A 107 0.21 -9.67 13.02
N ARG A 108 1.09 -10.67 13.14
CA ARG A 108 2.38 -10.72 12.46
C ARG A 108 2.51 -12.03 11.71
N SER A 109 2.93 -11.97 10.44
CA SER A 109 3.25 -13.16 9.67
C SER A 109 4.55 -13.80 10.15
N ILE A 110 4.71 -15.10 9.90
CA ILE A 110 6.03 -15.74 9.92
C ILE A 110 6.92 -15.16 8.82
N ASP A 111 8.21 -15.48 8.88
CA ASP A 111 9.13 -15.25 7.78
C ASP A 111 8.65 -16.03 6.55
N THR A 112 8.32 -15.27 5.51
CA THR A 112 7.77 -15.77 4.26
C THR A 112 8.90 -15.89 3.25
N ARG A 113 8.90 -17.00 2.50
CA ARG A 113 9.88 -17.28 1.46
C ARG A 113 9.81 -16.21 0.34
N ALA A 114 10.94 -15.99 -0.33
CA ALA A 114 11.02 -15.18 -1.54
C ALA A 114 9.92 -15.53 -2.56
N GLY A 115 9.31 -14.49 -3.14
CA GLY A 115 8.27 -14.59 -4.16
C GLY A 115 6.89 -14.99 -3.64
N GLU A 116 6.78 -15.48 -2.41
CA GLU A 116 5.49 -15.81 -1.78
C GLU A 116 4.83 -14.57 -1.17
N ARG A 117 3.52 -14.62 -0.96
CA ARG A 117 2.79 -13.53 -0.31
C ARG A 117 2.76 -13.71 1.20
N SER A 118 3.35 -12.75 1.90
CA SER A 118 3.20 -12.60 3.34
C SER A 118 1.81 -12.04 3.71
N ILE A 119 1.20 -12.56 4.77
CA ILE A 119 -0.18 -12.26 5.16
C ILE A 119 -0.25 -11.93 6.66
N ALA A 120 -0.74 -10.73 6.98
CA ALA A 120 -1.14 -10.33 8.33
C ALA A 120 -2.51 -9.68 8.31
N GLU A 121 -3.43 -10.11 9.19
CA GLU A 121 -4.81 -9.62 9.23
C GLU A 121 -5.38 -9.55 10.65
N LEU A 122 -6.26 -8.58 10.89
CA LEU A 122 -7.13 -8.50 12.07
C LEU A 122 -8.54 -8.10 11.66
N TRP A 123 -9.56 -8.76 12.23
CA TRP A 123 -10.96 -8.34 12.06
C TRP A 123 -11.18 -6.95 12.64
N ALA A 124 -11.91 -6.13 11.90
CA ALA A 124 -12.15 -4.75 12.26
C ALA A 124 -13.51 -4.25 11.75
N VAL A 125 -14.00 -3.19 12.38
CA VAL A 125 -15.13 -2.39 11.91
C VAL A 125 -14.69 -0.93 11.85
N GLN A 126 -15.36 -0.13 11.01
CA GLN A 126 -15.12 1.32 10.98
C GLN A 126 -15.62 1.93 12.28
N HIS A 127 -14.71 2.40 13.13
CA HIS A 127 -15.06 2.98 14.42
C HIS A 127 -14.16 4.19 14.76
N PRO A 128 -14.71 5.30 15.29
CA PRO A 128 -13.96 6.53 15.58
C PRO A 128 -12.74 6.43 16.50
N ARG A 129 -12.69 5.37 17.30
CA ARG A 129 -11.60 5.13 18.26
C ARG A 129 -10.59 4.10 17.75
N HIS A 130 -10.79 3.57 16.55
CA HIS A 130 -9.85 2.61 15.99
C HIS A 130 -8.65 3.34 15.39
N VAL A 131 -7.47 2.81 15.69
CA VAL A 131 -6.20 3.27 15.14
C VAL A 131 -5.51 2.05 14.54
N ASP A 132 -5.23 2.11 13.24
CA ASP A 132 -4.55 1.09 12.46
C ASP A 132 -3.12 1.50 12.11
N GLN A 133 -2.23 0.51 12.10
CA GLN A 133 -0.86 0.65 11.63
C GLN A 133 -0.49 -0.56 10.79
N TYR A 134 0.29 -0.32 9.74
CA TYR A 134 0.64 -1.33 8.75
C TYR A 134 2.15 -1.33 8.55
N TYR A 135 2.71 -2.53 8.50
CA TYR A 135 4.14 -2.73 8.38
C TYR A 135 4.46 -3.84 7.39
N TYR A 136 5.60 -3.71 6.74
CA TYR A 136 6.31 -4.80 6.09
C TYR A 136 7.74 -4.85 6.61
N ARG A 137 8.42 -5.96 6.35
CA ARG A 137 9.83 -6.16 6.70
C ARG A 137 10.49 -7.09 5.69
N VAL A 138 11.78 -6.93 5.47
CA VAL A 138 12.64 -7.95 4.87
C VAL A 138 13.40 -8.68 5.98
N CYS A 139 13.76 -9.94 5.76
CA CYS A 139 14.68 -10.63 6.66
C CYS A 139 16.12 -10.21 6.35
N ASP A 140 16.96 -10.40 7.36
CA ASP A 140 18.40 -10.19 7.28
C ASP A 140 19.08 -11.23 6.38
#